data_AF-A0A1G0JA65-F1
#
_entry.id   AF-A0A1G0JA65-F1
#
_cell.length_a   1.000
_cell.length_b   1.000
_cell.length_c   1.000
_cell.angle_alpha   90.00
_cell.angle_beta   90.00
_cell.angle_gamma   90.00
#
_symmetry.space_group_name_H-M   'P 1'
#
loop_
_entity.id
_entity.type
_entity.pdbx_description
1 polymer ?
#
loop_
_entity_poly.entity_id
_entity_poly.type
_entity_poly.pdbx_seq_one_letter_code
_entity_poly.pdbx_strand_id
1 'polypeptide(L)' 'MNNSETQQAIDWSLTTWEGSRREQYRRWSQLTLREILLAQEEMQKLAEKLNPVVSKECND' A
#
# COMPACT_ATOMS: atom_id res chain seq x y z
N MET A 1 -34.98 13.14 -4.50
CA MET A 1 -33.75 12.59 -3.91
C MET A 1 -33.35 11.41 -4.79
N ASN A 2 -32.43 11.61 -5.73
CA ASN A 2 -31.96 10.55 -6.61
C ASN A 2 -30.69 9.98 -6.01
N ASN A 3 -30.82 8.83 -5.35
CA ASN A 3 -29.69 8.09 -4.81
C ASN A 3 -29.04 7.30 -5.96
N SER A 4 -28.25 7.97 -6.80
CA SER A 4 -27.47 7.33 -7.86
C SER A 4 -26.18 6.77 -7.26
N GLU A 5 -26.31 5.73 -6.45
CA GLU A 5 -25.16 4.91 -6.07
C GLU A 5 -24.72 4.14 -7.31
N THR A 6 -23.76 4.68 -8.05
CA THR A 6 -23.00 3.94 -9.05
C THR A 6 -22.29 2.80 -8.35
N GLN A 7 -22.94 1.64 -8.29
CA GLN A 7 -22.35 0.39 -7.85
C GLN A 7 -21.20 0.08 -8.81
N GLN A 8 -19.98 0.50 -8.46
CA GLN A 8 -18.82 0.27 -9.30
C GLN A 8 -18.67 -1.25 -9.45
N ALA A 9 -18.81 -1.75 -10.68
CA ALA A 9 -18.65 -3.16 -10.96
C ALA A 9 -17.26 -3.61 -10.50
N ILE A 10 -17.19 -4.70 -9.75
CA ILE A 10 -15.93 -5.25 -9.25
C ILE A 10 -15.11 -5.72 -10.45
N ASP A 11 -13.93 -5.12 -10.65
CA ASP A 11 -12.98 -5.56 -11.67
C ASP A 11 -12.25 -6.83 -11.20
N TRP A 12 -12.76 -7.97 -11.63
CA TRP A 12 -12.19 -9.29 -11.34
C TRP A 12 -10.82 -9.53 -11.98
N SER A 13 -10.35 -8.68 -12.92
CA SER A 13 -9.00 -8.84 -13.48
C SER A 13 -7.91 -8.58 -12.44
N LEU A 14 -8.19 -7.74 -11.43
CA LEU A 14 -7.27 -7.38 -10.35
C LEU A 14 -7.04 -8.49 -9.33
N THR A 15 -7.88 -9.53 -9.30
CA THR A 15 -7.79 -10.64 -8.35
C THR A 15 -6.86 -11.77 -8.82
N THR A 16 -6.02 -11.48 -9.83
CA THR A 16 -4.96 -12.38 -10.30
C THR A 16 -3.60 -11.79 -9.93
N TRP A 17 -2.56 -12.62 -9.87
CA TRP A 17 -1.19 -12.15 -9.60
C TRP A 17 -0.75 -11.09 -10.62
N GLU A 18 -0.86 -11.39 -11.91
CA GLU A 18 -0.44 -10.45 -12.97
C GLU A 18 -1.31 -9.20 -13.02
N GLY A 19 -2.62 -9.32 -12.78
CA GLY A 19 -3.54 -8.19 -12.72
C GLY A 19 -3.21 -7.24 -11.57
N SER A 20 -3.06 -7.77 -10.36
CA SER A 20 -2.67 -6.98 -9.18
C SER A 20 -1.29 -6.36 -9.33
N ARG A 21 -0.31 -7.07 -9.91
CA ARG A 21 1.03 -6.55 -10.17
C ARG A 21 1.01 -5.38 -11.17
N ARG A 22 0.29 -5.53 -12.29
CA ARG A 22 0.15 -4.46 -13.29
C ARG A 22 -0.52 -3.21 -12.70
N GLU A 23 -1.59 -3.42 -11.93
CA GLU A 23 -2.31 -2.32 -11.30
C GLU A 23 -1.47 -1.61 -10.25
N GLN A 24 -0.64 -2.33 -9.49
CA GLN A 24 0.33 -1.72 -8.58
C GLN A 24 1.29 -0.80 -9.33
N TYR A 25 1.91 -1.25 -10.42
CA TYR A 25 2.79 -0.39 -11.22
C TYR A 25 2.06 0.83 -11.79
N ARG A 26 0.81 0.66 -12.27
CA ARG A 26 0.00 1.76 -12.79
C ARG A 26 -0.29 2.81 -11.71
N ARG A 27 -0.61 2.39 -10.49
CA ARG A 27 -0.84 3.32 -9.36
C ARG A 27 0.44 4.00 -8.93
N TRP A 28 1.54 3.26 -8.83
CA TRP A 28 2.84 3.79 -8.45
C TRP A 28 3.38 4.82 -9.44
N SER A 29 3.16 4.63 -10.74
CA SER A 29 3.57 5.62 -11.75
C SER A 29 2.78 6.93 -11.70
N GLN A 30 1.64 6.94 -11.00
CA GLN A 30 0.81 8.13 -10.81
C GLN A 30 1.16 8.92 -9.55
N LEU A 31 2.04 8.39 -8.69
CA LEU A 31 2.45 9.06 -7.46
C LEU A 31 3.47 10.15 -7.75
N THR A 32 3.37 11.23 -6.99
CA THR A 32 4.41 12.25 -6.91
C THR A 32 5.61 11.73 -6.11
N LEU A 33 6.78 12.36 -6.31
CA LEU A 33 7.99 12.04 -5.53
C LEU A 33 7.73 12.16 -4.02
N ARG A 34 6.94 13.16 -3.60
CA ARG A 34 6.59 13.36 -2.19
C ARG A 34 5.81 12.16 -1.62
N GLU A 35 4.81 11.68 -2.34
CA GLU A 35 4.01 10.53 -1.91
C GLU A 35 4.84 9.25 -1.85
N ILE A 36 5.77 9.08 -2.81
CA ILE A 36 6.71 7.95 -2.80
C ILE A 36 7.60 8.01 -1.55
N LEU A 37 8.17 9.17 -1.22
CA LEU A 37 9.02 9.33 -0.03
C LEU A 37 8.24 9.04 1.27
N LEU A 38 7.03 9.58 1.40
CA LEU A 38 6.18 9.32 2.56
C LEU A 38 5.87 7.82 2.71
N ALA A 39 5.53 7.14 1.62
CA ALA A 39 5.27 5.70 1.64
C ALA A 39 6.49 4.89 2.09
N GLN A 40 7.71 5.27 1.64
CA GLN A 40 8.94 4.60 2.07
C GLN A 40 9.23 4.82 3.56
N GLU A 41 9.05 6.05 4.06
CA GLU A 41 9.22 6.36 5.49
C GLU A 41 8.22 5.59 6.38
N GLU A 42 6.97 5.48 5.95
CA GLU A 42 5.95 4.70 6.66
C GLU A 42 6.28 3.20 6.66
N MET A 43 6.73 2.66 5.51
CA MET A 43 7.19 1.28 5.41
C MET A 43 8.39 1.00 6.32
N GLN A 44 9.34 1.94 6.43
CA GLN A 44 10.46 1.82 7.35
C GLN A 44 9.99 1.74 8.80
N LYS A 45 9.11 2.65 9.24
CA LYS A 45 8.55 2.63 10.60
C LYS A 45 7.82 1.31 10.90
N LEU A 46 7.09 0.79 9.92
CA LEU A 46 6.42 -0.50 10.04
C LEU A 46 7.43 -1.64 10.17
N ALA A 47 8.48 -1.64 9.35
CA ALA A 47 9.54 -2.64 9.40
C ALA A 47 10.26 -2.64 10.75
N GLU A 48 10.57 -1.46 11.30
CA GLU A 48 11.14 -1.30 12.64
C GLU A 48 10.22 -1.88 13.72
N LYS A 49 8.91 -1.59 13.66
CA LYS A 49 7.91 -2.13 14.59
C LYS A 49 7.79 -3.66 14.50
N LEU A 50 7.92 -4.21 13.31
CA LEU A 50 7.82 -5.65 13.06
C LEU A 50 9.14 -6.39 13.29
N ASN A 51 10.27 -5.68 13.44
CA ASN A 51 11.57 -6.29 13.65
C ASN A 51 11.72 -6.79 15.11
N PRO A 52 11.78 -8.10 15.35
CA PRO A 52 11.87 -8.65 16.71
C PRO A 52 13.26 -8.50 17.35
N VAL A 53 14.27 -8.04 16.61
CA VAL A 53 15.66 -7.91 17.10
C VAL A 53 15.85 -6.58 17.85
N VAL A 54 15.22 -5.50 17.42
CA VAL A 54 15.36 -4.16 18.03
C VAL A 54 14.67 -4.08 19.40
N SER A 55 13.69 -4.95 19.69
CA SER A 55 12.95 -4.94 20.95
C SER A 55 13.66 -5.63 22.13
N LYS A 56 14.83 -6.25 21.92
CA LYS A 56 15.58 -6.97 22.97
C LYS A 56 16.78 -6.23 23.56
N GLU A 57 17.16 -5.07 23.02
CA GLU A 57 18.33 -4.29 23.50
C GLU A 57 17.99 -3.19 24.54
N CYS A 58 16.74 -3.12 25.02
CA CYS A 58 16.34 -2.17 26.09
C CYS A 58 16.00 -2.88 27.41
N ASN A 59 16.73 -3.94 27.76
CA ASN A 59 16.79 -4.50 29.11
C ASN A 59 18.26 -4.79 29.43
N ASP A 60 19.02 -3.74 29.72
CA ASP A 60 20.23 -3.79 30.55
C ASP A 60 19.95 -3.08 31.88
#